data_AF-A0A426URD4-F1
#
_entry.id   AF-A0A426URD4-F1
#
_cell.length_a   1.000
_cell.length_b   1.000
_cell.length_c   1.000
_cell.angle_alpha   90.00
_cell.angle_beta   90.00
_cell.angle_gamma   90.00
#
_symmetry.space_group_name_H-M   'P 1'
#
loop_
_entity.id
_entity.type
_entity.pdbx_description
1 polymer ?
#
loop_
_entity_poly.entity_id
_entity_poly.type
_entity_poly.pdbx_seq_one_letter_code
_entity_poly.pdbx_strand_id
1 'polypeptide(L)' 'MKKKPGDRYQIGHNPLEGYTLDELVTVALGRAKDHAELGEETESTAWAAIAQAAATFHLSQTLANLRE' A
#
# COMPACT_ATOMS: atom_id res chain seq x y z
N MET A 1 32.38 3.26 6.21
CA MET A 1 32.29 2.23 5.15
C MET A 1 31.51 2.83 3.98
N LYS A 2 32.08 2.85 2.77
CA LYS A 2 31.44 3.45 1.58
C LYS A 2 30.58 2.37 0.90
N LYS A 3 29.26 2.56 0.80
CA LYS A 3 28.35 1.64 0.09
C LYS A 3 28.68 1.64 -1.40
N LYS A 4 28.72 0.46 -2.03
CA LYS A 4 29.04 0.32 -3.45
C LYS A 4 27.77 0.49 -4.29
N PRO A 5 27.85 1.11 -5.48
CA PRO A 5 26.74 1.16 -6.42
C PRO A 5 26.53 -0.25 -6.97
N GLY A 6 25.54 -0.97 -6.45
CA GLY A 6 25.32 -2.39 -6.75
C GLY A 6 24.92 -3.24 -5.55
N ASP A 7 24.93 -2.69 -4.33
CA ASP A 7 24.19 -3.27 -3.22
C ASP A 7 22.71 -3.24 -3.61
N ARG A 8 22.25 -4.34 -4.23
CA ARG A 8 20.83 -4.59 -4.44
C ARG A 8 20.22 -4.39 -3.07
N TYR A 9 19.33 -3.42 -2.94
CA TYR A 9 18.45 -3.37 -1.78
C TYR A 9 17.88 -4.78 -1.69
N GLN A 10 18.29 -5.56 -0.68
CA GLN A 10 17.48 -6.68 -0.25
C GLN A 10 16.19 -5.99 0.12
N ILE A 11 15.23 -6.02 -0.82
CA ILE A 11 13.87 -5.63 -0.55
C ILE A 11 13.47 -6.65 0.50
N GLY A 12 13.64 -6.27 1.76
CA GLY A 12 13.20 -7.07 2.89
C GLY A 12 11.77 -7.48 2.58
N HIS A 13 11.48 -8.75 2.86
CA HIS A 13 10.18 -9.40 2.71
C HIS A 13 9.07 -8.36 2.62
N ASN A 14 8.46 -8.22 1.44
CA ASN A 14 7.43 -7.21 1.27
C ASN A 14 6.33 -7.56 2.30
N PRO A 15 6.05 -6.71 3.29
CA PRO A 15 5.06 -7.03 4.32
C PRO A 15 3.65 -7.17 3.73
N LEU A 16 3.48 -6.78 2.47
CA LEU A 16 2.26 -6.89 1.68
C LEU A 16 2.25 -8.15 0.78
N GLU A 17 3.31 -8.95 0.80
CA GLU A 17 3.42 -10.21 0.05
C GLU A 17 2.43 -11.23 0.63
N GLY A 18 1.51 -11.72 -0.21
CA GLY A 18 0.45 -12.66 0.20
C GLY A 18 -0.90 -12.03 0.51
N TYR A 19 -0.99 -10.70 0.59
CA TYR A 19 -2.28 -10.01 0.69
C TYR A 19 -2.92 -9.87 -0.70
N THR A 20 -4.19 -10.22 -0.80
CA THR A 20 -5.04 -9.83 -1.93
C THR A 20 -5.24 -8.32 -1.92
N LEU A 21 -5.64 -7.76 -3.06
CA LEU A 21 -5.80 -6.32 -3.20
C LEU A 21 -6.87 -5.75 -2.25
N ASP A 22 -7.95 -6.49 -2.01
CA ASP A 22 -9.00 -6.11 -1.05
C ASP A 22 -8.49 -6.12 0.39
N GLU A 23 -7.65 -7.09 0.75
CA GLU A 23 -7.06 -7.13 2.08
C GLU A 23 -6.08 -5.96 2.27
N LEU A 24 -5.35 -5.56 1.22
CA LEU A 24 -4.49 -4.37 1.27
C LEU A 24 -5.29 -3.09 1.49
N VAL A 25 -6.41 -2.91 0.78
CA VAL A 25 -7.30 -1.76 0.99
C VAL A 25 -7.82 -1.74 2.43
N THR A 26 -8.28 -2.89 2.93
CA THR A 26 -8.82 -3.02 4.29
C THR A 26 -7.78 -2.70 5.36
N VAL A 27 -6.58 -3.27 5.24
CA VAL A 27 -5.47 -3.02 6.17
C VAL A 27 -5.04 -1.56 6.13
N ALA A 28 -4.90 -0.98 4.93
CA ALA A 28 -4.48 0.41 4.79
C ALA A 28 -5.51 1.38 5.38
N LEU A 29 -6.81 1.13 5.17
CA LEU A 29 -7.87 1.94 5.80
C LEU A 29 -7.88 1.81 7.32
N GLY A 30 -7.69 0.60 7.85
CA GLY A 30 -7.57 0.37 9.29
C GLY A 30 -6.40 1.15 9.89
N ARG A 31 -5.21 1.06 9.27
CA ARG A 31 -4.04 1.83 9.69
C ARG A 31 -4.26 3.33 9.61
N ALA A 32 -4.86 3.83 8.53
CA ALA A 32 -5.16 5.25 8.39
C ALA A 32 -6.03 5.76 9.54
N LYS A 33 -7.04 4.98 9.93
CA LYS A 33 -7.92 5.28 11.06
C LYS A 33 -7.16 5.25 12.40
N ASP A 34 -6.41 4.18 12.67
CA ASP A 34 -5.65 4.03 13.92
C ASP A 34 -4.68 5.20 14.11
N HIS A 35 -3.94 5.58 13.05
CA HIS A 35 -3.02 6.71 13.10
C HIS A 35 -3.75 8.07 13.23
N ALA A 36 -4.95 8.22 12.66
CA ALA A 36 -5.77 9.41 12.88
C ALA A 36 -6.17 9.56 14.36
N GLU A 37 -6.56 8.46 15.00
CA GLU A 37 -6.95 8.43 16.41
C GLU A 37 -5.78 8.74 17.35
N LEU A 38 -4.55 8.39 16.95
CA LEU A 38 -3.31 8.71 17.67
C LEU A 38 -2.81 10.14 17.44
N GLY A 39 -3.41 10.91 16.53
CA GLY A 39 -2.93 12.23 16.12
C GLY A 39 -1.71 12.20 15.20
N GLU A 40 -1.39 11.04 14.62
CA GLU A 40 -0.29 10.84 13.69
C GLU A 40 -0.73 11.14 12.25
N GLU A 41 -1.05 12.41 11.98
CA GLU A 41 -1.67 12.86 10.73
C GLU A 41 -0.88 12.49 9.46
N THR A 42 0.45 12.49 9.54
CA THR A 42 1.32 12.13 8.40
C THR A 42 1.20 10.65 8.04
N GLU A 43 1.26 9.77 9.04
CA GLU A 43 1.10 8.32 8.84
C GLU A 43 -0.33 8.00 8.41
N SER A 44 -1.32 8.62 9.04
CA SER A 44 -2.73 8.49 8.64
C SER A 44 -2.95 8.84 7.17
N THR A 45 -2.39 9.96 6.71
CA THR A 45 -2.45 10.40 5.31
C THR A 45 -1.73 9.43 4.38
N ALA A 46 -0.57 8.92 4.76
CA ALA A 46 0.19 7.96 3.97
C ALA A 46 -0.60 6.66 3.76
N TRP A 47 -1.20 6.13 4.82
CA TRP A 47 -2.03 4.92 4.75
C TRP A 47 -3.32 5.14 3.95
N ALA A 48 -3.95 6.32 4.07
CA ALA A 48 -5.11 6.68 3.25
C ALA A 48 -4.76 6.73 1.76
N ALA A 49 -3.58 7.28 1.40
CA ALA A 49 -3.12 7.32 0.03
C ALA A 49 -2.86 5.91 -0.55
N ILE A 50 -2.29 5.01 0.26
CA ILE A 50 -2.09 3.60 -0.11
C ILE A 50 -3.44 2.92 -0.38
N ALA A 51 -4.43 3.10 0.50
CA ALA A 51 -5.77 2.55 0.31
C ALA A 51 -6.42 3.05 -1.00
N GLN A 52 -6.29 4.34 -1.29
CA GLN A 52 -6.85 4.94 -2.50
C GLN A 52 -6.16 4.44 -3.77
N ALA A 53 -4.84 4.28 -3.75
CA ALA A 53 -4.08 3.73 -4.87
C ALA A 53 -4.48 2.28 -5.18
N ALA A 54 -4.61 1.45 -4.14
CA ALA A 54 -5.07 0.06 -4.28
C ALA A 54 -6.50 -0.01 -4.84
N ALA A 55 -7.44 0.77 -4.31
CA ALA A 55 -8.81 0.81 -4.83
C ALA A 55 -8.88 1.26 -6.30
N THR A 56 -8.07 2.25 -6.68
CA THR A 56 -8.01 2.75 -8.07
C THR A 56 -7.46 1.69 -9.03
N PHE A 57 -6.42 0.97 -8.62
CA PHE A 57 -5.87 -0.13 -9.39
C PHE A 57 -6.90 -1.26 -9.57
N HIS A 58 -7.62 -1.62 -8.50
CA HIS A 58 -8.69 -2.63 -8.58
C HIS A 58 -9.77 -2.26 -9.59
N LEU A 59 -10.31 -1.04 -9.48
CA LEU A 59 -11.35 -0.55 -10.38
C LEU A 59 -10.87 -0.57 -11.84
N SER A 60 -9.61 -0.21 -12.08
CA SER A 60 -9.01 -0.20 -13.42
C SER A 60 -8.93 -1.61 -14.02
N GLN A 61 -8.57 -2.62 -13.22
CA GLN A 61 -8.58 -4.02 -13.66
C GLN A 61 -9.99 -4.52 -13.94
N THR A 62 -10.94 -4.25 -13.04
CA THR A 62 -12.34 -4.65 -13.21
C THR A 62 -12.94 -4.05 -14.48
N LEU A 63 -12.67 -2.77 -14.75
CA LEU A 63 -13.13 -2.12 -15.98
C LEU A 63 -12.46 -2.67 -17.25
N ALA A 64 -11.18 -3.08 -17.18
CA ALA A 64 -10.50 -3.71 -18.30
C ALA A 64 -11.15 -5.06 -18.64
N ASN A 65 -11.42 -5.89 -17.63
CA ASN A 65 -12.02 -7.22 -17.82
C ASN A 65 -13.47 -7.19 -18.33
N LEU A 66 -14.20 -6.08 -18.15
CA LEU A 66 -15.57 -5.91 -18.66
C LEU A 66 -15.62 -5.46 -20.14
N ARG A 67 -14.49 -5.06 -20.72
CA ARG A 67 -14.40 -4.60 -22.11
C ARG A 67 -13.95 -5.70 -23.08
N GLU A 68 -13.50 -6.84 -22.55
CA GLU A 68 -13.14 -8.07 -23.28
C GLU A 68 -14.34 -8.99 -23.43
#